data_AF-A0A511HNM3-F1
#
_entry.id   AF-A0A511HNM3-F1
#
_cell.length_a   1.000
_cell.length_b   1.000
_cell.length_c   1.000
_cell.angle_alpha   90.00
_cell.angle_beta   90.00
_cell.angle_gamma   90.00
#
_symmetry.space_group_name_H-M   'P 1'
#
loop_
_entity.id
_entity.type
_entity.pdbx_description
1 polymer ?
#
loop_
_entity_poly.entity_id
_entity_poly.type
_entity_poly.pdbx_seq_one_letter_code
_entity_poly.pdbx_strand_id
1 'polypeptide(L)'
;MSDHLAPQPPPVEGKARPTWECVTDELRRRAGETTGEESRVWALMEVDGHARDAFGEGKYGRRHQADNGRDHACDAYQEHMDGSMYWRAEADVAHLTGDESRATEAWALYQDSLRLAHRARLYLLRRDGK
;
A
#
# COMPACT_ATOMS: atom_id res chain seq x y z
N MET A 1 -2.16 -23.44 -11.35
CA MET A 1 -1.94 -23.14 -9.92
C MET A 1 -1.62 -21.66 -9.82
N SER A 2 -2.38 -20.82 -9.09
CA SER A 2 -1.99 -19.41 -8.94
C SER A 2 -0.65 -19.31 -8.23
N ASP A 3 0.33 -18.81 -8.97
CA ASP A 3 1.60 -18.34 -8.48
C ASP A 3 1.36 -16.92 -7.97
N HIS A 4 1.37 -16.72 -6.66
CA HIS A 4 1.16 -15.40 -6.05
C HIS A 4 2.31 -14.42 -6.35
N LEU A 5 3.35 -14.85 -7.07
CA LEU A 5 4.45 -14.00 -7.54
C LEU A 5 4.37 -13.74 -9.06
N ALA A 6 3.46 -14.42 -9.77
CA ALA A 6 3.29 -14.16 -11.19
C ALA A 6 2.75 -12.74 -11.42
N PRO A 7 3.20 -12.04 -12.47
CA PRO A 7 2.62 -10.76 -12.86
C PRO A 7 1.11 -10.88 -13.04
N GLN A 8 0.37 -10.04 -12.32
CA GLN A 8 -1.08 -9.95 -12.47
C GLN A 8 -1.45 -9.38 -13.86
N PRO A 9 -2.58 -9.80 -14.44
CA PRO A 9 -3.03 -9.29 -15.73
C PRO A 9 -3.24 -7.77 -15.67
N PRO A 10 -3.12 -7.04 -16.79
CA PRO A 10 -3.46 -5.62 -16.85
C PRO A 10 -4.90 -5.39 -16.33
N PRO A 11 -5.15 -4.31 -15.57
CA PRO A 11 -6.48 -4.02 -15.07
C PRO A 11 -7.46 -3.80 -16.23
N VAL A 12 -8.67 -4.37 -16.14
CA VAL A 12 -9.77 -4.08 -17.05
C VAL A 12 -10.69 -3.00 -16.47
N GLU A 13 -11.43 -2.29 -17.33
CA GLU A 13 -12.44 -1.35 -16.86
C GLU A 13 -13.58 -2.11 -16.18
N GLY A 14 -13.89 -1.71 -14.95
CA GLY A 14 -14.98 -2.25 -14.14
C GLY A 14 -16.14 -1.26 -14.03
N LYS A 15 -17.13 -1.60 -13.22
CA LYS A 15 -18.30 -0.75 -12.91
C LYS A 15 -18.27 -0.21 -11.48
N ALA A 16 -17.38 -0.71 -10.63
CA ALA A 16 -17.28 -0.24 -9.27
C ALA A 16 -16.82 1.23 -9.23
N ARG A 17 -17.17 1.91 -8.14
CA ARG A 17 -16.58 3.20 -7.81
C ARG A 17 -15.04 3.07 -7.75
N PRO A 18 -14.28 4.06 -8.23
CA PRO A 18 -12.83 4.02 -8.13
C PRO A 18 -12.36 3.85 -6.68
N THR A 19 -11.47 2.89 -6.45
CA THR A 19 -11.04 2.48 -5.11
C THR A 19 -10.39 3.62 -4.34
N TRP A 20 -9.61 4.46 -5.02
CA TRP A 20 -8.99 5.63 -4.38
C TRP A 20 -9.99 6.63 -3.85
N GLU A 21 -11.17 6.80 -4.47
CA GLU A 21 -12.19 7.69 -3.90
C GLU A 21 -12.67 7.19 -2.54
N CYS A 22 -12.89 5.88 -2.41
CA CYS A 22 -13.27 5.28 -1.13
C CYS A 22 -12.17 5.45 -0.08
N VAL A 23 -10.90 5.32 -0.48
CA VAL A 23 -9.76 5.53 0.42
C VAL A 23 -9.64 6.99 0.83
N THR A 24 -9.73 7.94 -0.10
CA THR A 24 -9.63 9.38 0.23
C THR A 24 -10.77 9.86 1.10
N ASP A 25 -12.00 9.34 0.90
CA ASP A 25 -13.13 9.64 1.79
C ASP A 25 -12.86 9.17 3.23
N GLU A 26 -12.27 7.98 3.40
CA GLU A 26 -11.89 7.45 4.71
C GLU A 26 -10.75 8.24 5.36
N LEU A 27 -9.74 8.64 4.59
CA LEU A 27 -8.63 9.47 5.07
C LEU A 27 -9.13 10.84 5.54
N ARG A 28 -10.01 11.47 4.75
CA ARG A 28 -10.67 12.73 5.13
C ARG A 28 -11.46 12.59 6.42
N ARG A 29 -12.24 11.50 6.56
CA ARG A 29 -13.03 11.22 7.76
C ARG A 29 -12.12 11.12 8.99
N ARG A 30 -11.02 10.35 8.90
CA ARG A 30 -10.04 10.21 9.99
C ARG A 30 -9.39 11.54 10.37
N ALA A 31 -9.05 12.38 9.38
CA ALA A 31 -8.51 13.70 9.64
C ALA A 31 -9.46 14.57 10.47
N GLY A 32 -10.78 14.42 10.28
CA GLY A 32 -11.80 15.12 11.07
C GLY A 32 -12.08 14.52 12.46
N GLU A 33 -11.68 13.28 12.71
CA GLU A 33 -11.89 12.56 13.98
C GLU A 33 -10.70 12.63 14.94
N THR A 34 -9.52 12.98 14.43
CA THR A 34 -8.29 13.11 15.21
C THR A 34 -7.87 14.58 15.34
N THR A 35 -6.82 14.86 16.11
CA THR A 35 -6.33 16.23 16.33
C THR A 35 -4.81 16.30 16.24
N GLY A 36 -4.26 17.51 16.18
CA GLY A 36 -2.82 17.75 16.18
C GLY A 36 -2.12 17.16 14.95
N GLU A 37 -0.96 16.55 15.18
CA GLU A 37 -0.13 15.97 14.12
C GLU A 37 -0.81 14.81 13.40
N GLU A 38 -1.56 13.98 14.12
CA GLU A 38 -2.26 12.84 13.52
C GLU A 38 -3.30 13.29 12.49
N SER A 39 -4.10 14.30 12.82
CA SER A 39 -5.06 14.91 11.87
C SER A 39 -4.36 15.43 10.62
N ARG A 40 -3.21 16.09 10.81
CA ARG A 40 -2.40 16.59 9.69
C ARG A 40 -1.86 15.45 8.81
N VAL A 41 -1.39 14.35 9.39
CA VAL A 41 -0.91 13.19 8.63
C VAL A 41 -2.04 12.57 7.81
N TRP A 42 -3.23 12.38 8.39
CA TRP A 42 -4.38 11.88 7.63
C TRP A 42 -4.78 12.78 6.46
N ALA A 43 -4.76 14.11 6.68
CA ALA A 43 -5.04 15.07 5.61
C ALA A 43 -3.98 15.06 4.50
N LEU A 44 -2.70 14.89 4.84
CA LEU A 44 -1.63 14.73 3.84
C LEU A 44 -1.82 13.43 3.03
N MET A 45 -2.16 12.33 3.70
CA MET A 45 -2.44 11.06 3.02
C MET A 45 -3.64 11.16 2.07
N GLU A 46 -4.66 11.95 2.39
CA GLU A 46 -5.78 12.22 1.46
C GLU A 46 -5.29 12.86 0.16
N VAL A 47 -4.47 13.90 0.27
CA VAL A 47 -3.87 14.59 -0.89
C VAL A 47 -3.01 13.64 -1.71
N ASP A 48 -2.16 12.85 -1.06
CA ASP A 48 -1.34 11.84 -1.72
C ASP A 48 -2.19 10.76 -2.40
N GLY A 49 -3.33 10.38 -1.80
CA GLY A 49 -4.29 9.46 -2.39
C GLY A 49 -4.86 9.96 -3.71
N HIS A 50 -5.23 11.25 -3.78
CA HIS A 50 -5.65 11.88 -5.03
C HIS A 50 -4.55 11.91 -6.09
N ALA A 51 -3.31 12.23 -5.69
CA ALA A 51 -2.17 12.22 -6.59
C ALA A 51 -1.85 10.81 -7.11
N ARG A 52 -1.95 9.79 -6.25
CA ARG A 52 -1.76 8.37 -6.60
C ARG A 52 -2.82 7.87 -7.57
N ASP A 53 -4.07 8.29 -7.40
CA ASP A 53 -5.15 7.96 -8.32
C ASP A 53 -4.92 8.54 -9.72
N ALA A 54 -4.59 9.84 -9.79
CA ALA A 54 -4.27 10.51 -11.05
C ALA A 54 -3.04 9.89 -11.74
N PHE A 55 -2.00 9.52 -10.98
CA PHE A 55 -0.85 8.81 -11.51
C PHE A 55 -1.24 7.43 -12.07
N GLY A 56 -2.07 6.67 -11.34
CA GLY A 56 -2.58 5.38 -11.78
C GLY A 56 -3.38 5.49 -13.08
N GLU A 57 -4.27 6.47 -13.16
CA GLU A 57 -5.02 6.78 -14.39
C GLU A 57 -4.09 7.15 -15.54
N GLY A 58 -3.11 8.03 -15.33
CA GLY A 58 -2.12 8.38 -16.35
C GLY A 58 -1.28 7.19 -16.82
N LYS A 59 -0.92 6.27 -15.92
CA LYS A 59 -0.09 5.10 -16.23
C LYS A 59 -0.87 3.98 -16.92
N TYR A 60 -2.10 3.71 -16.49
CA TYR A 60 -2.89 2.55 -16.94
C TYR A 60 -4.07 2.92 -17.84
N GLY A 61 -4.27 4.22 -18.10
CA GLY A 61 -5.37 4.77 -18.90
C GLY A 61 -6.74 4.63 -18.22
N ARG A 62 -6.77 4.30 -16.93
CA ARG A 62 -8.00 4.09 -16.14
C ARG A 62 -7.73 4.17 -14.66
N ARG A 63 -8.74 4.58 -13.90
CA ARG A 63 -8.69 4.59 -12.43
C ARG A 63 -8.83 3.18 -11.87
N HIS A 64 -8.25 2.93 -10.71
CA HIS A 64 -8.34 1.61 -10.08
C HIS A 64 -9.77 1.33 -9.60
N GLN A 65 -10.32 0.16 -9.93
CA GLN A 65 -11.66 -0.27 -9.50
C GLN A 65 -11.59 -1.65 -8.86
N ALA A 66 -12.47 -1.91 -7.89
CA ALA A 66 -12.48 -3.18 -7.16
C ALA A 66 -12.84 -4.40 -8.05
N ASP A 67 -13.49 -4.18 -9.18
CA ASP A 67 -13.89 -5.20 -10.16
C ASP A 67 -13.06 -5.16 -11.46
N ASN A 68 -11.81 -4.69 -11.39
CA ASN A 68 -10.89 -4.58 -12.53
C ASN A 68 -10.24 -5.91 -12.99
N GLY A 69 -10.74 -7.05 -12.53
CA GLY A 69 -10.26 -8.38 -12.92
C GLY A 69 -8.92 -8.83 -12.32
N ARG A 70 -8.28 -8.02 -11.46
CA ARG A 70 -7.04 -8.39 -10.76
C ARG A 70 -7.32 -9.04 -9.41
N ASP A 71 -6.35 -9.80 -8.91
CA ASP A 71 -6.38 -10.29 -7.53
C ASP A 71 -5.76 -9.28 -6.57
N HIS A 72 -6.60 -8.41 -6.02
CA HIS A 72 -6.18 -7.32 -5.12
C HIS A 72 -5.44 -7.80 -3.86
N ALA A 73 -5.75 -9.01 -3.37
CA ALA A 73 -5.05 -9.54 -2.19
C ALA A 73 -3.63 -10.02 -2.55
N CYS A 74 -3.47 -10.54 -3.77
CA CYS A 74 -2.16 -10.87 -4.33
C CYS A 74 -1.33 -9.59 -4.54
N ASP A 75 -1.93 -8.55 -5.16
CA ASP A 75 -1.31 -7.24 -5.33
C ASP A 75 -0.88 -6.65 -3.97
N ALA A 76 -1.77 -6.64 -2.97
CA ALA A 76 -1.43 -6.15 -1.64
C ALA A 76 -0.29 -6.94 -0.97
N TYR A 77 -0.27 -8.27 -1.13
CA TYR A 77 0.84 -9.09 -0.62
C TYR A 77 2.17 -8.71 -1.29
N GLN A 78 2.20 -8.59 -2.62
CA GLN A 78 3.39 -8.20 -3.38
C GLN A 78 3.87 -6.80 -2.96
N GLU A 79 2.97 -5.82 -2.86
CA GLU A 79 3.30 -4.45 -2.44
C GLU A 79 3.81 -4.40 -0.98
N HIS A 80 3.31 -5.24 -0.08
CA HIS A 80 3.86 -5.34 1.29
C HIS A 80 5.25 -5.97 1.34
N MET A 81 5.53 -6.95 0.47
CA MET A 81 6.87 -7.51 0.30
C MET A 81 7.84 -6.45 -0.22
N ASP A 82 7.46 -5.72 -1.26
CA ASP A 82 8.27 -4.62 -1.82
C ASP A 82 8.49 -3.52 -0.77
N GLY A 83 7.45 -3.15 -0.02
CA GLY A 83 7.55 -2.20 1.09
C GLY A 83 8.56 -2.64 2.15
N SER A 84 8.59 -3.92 2.52
CA SER A 84 9.59 -4.44 3.46
C SER A 84 11.03 -4.30 2.94
N MET A 85 11.24 -4.52 1.64
CA MET A 85 12.54 -4.35 1.02
C MET A 85 12.96 -2.88 1.03
N TYR A 86 12.06 -1.96 0.66
CA TYR A 86 12.35 -0.53 0.63
C TYR A 86 12.62 0.06 2.02
N TRP A 87 11.84 -0.31 3.05
CA TRP A 87 12.10 0.16 4.41
C TRP A 87 13.42 -0.39 4.98
N ARG A 88 13.78 -1.62 4.60
CA ARG A 88 15.09 -2.17 4.97
C ARG A 88 16.22 -1.36 4.33
N ALA A 89 16.12 -1.07 3.04
CA ALA A 89 17.12 -0.26 2.33
C ALA A 89 17.24 1.15 2.93
N GLU A 90 16.10 1.76 3.29
CA GLU A 90 16.06 3.07 3.95
C GLU A 90 16.77 3.04 5.32
N ALA A 91 16.54 2.01 6.13
CA ALA A 91 17.23 1.83 7.40
C ALA A 91 18.75 1.65 7.22
N ASP A 92 19.15 0.83 6.25
CA ASP A 92 20.57 0.58 5.95
C ASP A 92 21.26 1.88 5.47
N VAL A 93 20.62 2.68 4.61
CA VAL A 93 21.14 3.98 4.17
C VAL A 93 21.28 4.94 5.34
N ALA A 94 20.25 5.07 6.19
CA ALA A 94 20.29 5.96 7.34
C ALA A 94 21.44 5.61 8.30
N HIS A 95 21.63 4.32 8.60
CA HIS A 95 22.73 3.83 9.43
C HIS A 95 24.10 4.12 8.80
N LEU A 96 24.27 3.85 7.49
CA LEU A 96 25.51 4.16 6.77
C LEU A 96 25.87 5.65 6.77
N THR A 97 24.87 6.53 6.84
CA THR A 97 25.05 7.99 6.92
C THR A 97 25.16 8.51 8.36
N GLY A 98 25.05 7.64 9.37
CA GLY A 98 25.12 8.01 10.79
C GLY A 98 23.85 8.66 11.36
N ASP A 99 22.73 8.63 10.64
CA ASP A 99 21.42 9.11 11.12
C ASP A 99 20.68 7.99 11.85
N GLU A 100 21.10 7.73 13.09
CA GLU A 100 20.58 6.62 13.90
C GLU A 100 19.11 6.77 14.28
N SER A 101 18.59 8.00 14.35
CA SER A 101 17.16 8.25 14.62
C SER A 101 16.31 7.76 13.45
N ARG A 102 16.65 8.21 12.22
CA ARG A 102 15.98 7.75 11.00
C ARG A 102 16.16 6.25 10.79
N ALA A 103 17.34 5.71 11.09
CA ALA A 103 17.58 4.27 10.99
C ALA A 103 16.66 3.47 11.91
N THR A 104 16.47 3.93 13.16
CA THR A 104 15.57 3.31 14.13
C THR A 104 14.12 3.34 13.67
N GLU A 105 13.65 4.49 13.17
CA GLU A 105 12.27 4.63 12.66
C GLU A 105 12.03 3.77 11.41
N ALA A 106 12.95 3.81 10.44
CA ALA A 106 12.86 2.99 9.23
C ALA A 106 12.89 1.49 9.56
N TRP A 107 13.66 1.07 10.57
CA TRP A 107 13.67 -0.31 11.04
C TRP A 107 12.32 -0.72 11.64
N ALA A 108 11.66 0.15 12.40
CA ALA A 108 10.32 -0.12 12.91
C ALA A 108 9.30 -0.32 11.76
N LEU A 109 9.35 0.55 10.74
CA LEU A 109 8.50 0.44 9.54
C LEU A 109 8.78 -0.82 8.72
N TYR A 110 10.04 -1.25 8.65
CA TYR A 110 10.42 -2.54 8.06
C TYR A 110 9.75 -3.71 8.80
N GLN A 111 9.80 -3.73 10.13
CA GLN A 111 9.16 -4.78 10.94
C GLN A 111 7.64 -4.80 10.75
N ASP A 112 7.00 -3.63 10.68
CA ASP A 112 5.56 -3.54 10.43
C ASP A 112 5.19 -4.02 9.02
N SER A 113 5.99 -3.66 8.02
CA SER A 113 5.79 -4.13 6.64
C SER A 113 5.93 -5.65 6.53
N LEU A 114 6.91 -6.26 7.20
CA LEU A 114 7.04 -7.72 7.29
C LEU A 114 5.81 -8.38 7.95
N ARG A 115 5.27 -7.78 9.02
CA ARG A 115 4.06 -8.30 9.69
C ARG A 115 2.85 -8.24 8.76
N LEU A 116 2.68 -7.17 8.00
CA LEU A 116 1.62 -7.04 7.00
C LEU A 116 1.78 -8.07 5.87
N ALA A 117 2.99 -8.23 5.32
CA ALA A 117 3.28 -9.23 4.30
C ALA A 117 2.98 -10.66 4.79
N HIS A 118 3.41 -11.00 6.01
CA HIS A 118 3.12 -12.30 6.62
C HIS A 118 1.61 -12.54 6.79
N ARG A 119 0.87 -11.53 7.28
CA ARG A 119 -0.60 -11.62 7.43
C ARG A 119 -1.31 -11.76 6.08
N ALA A 120 -0.87 -11.03 5.06
CA ALA A 120 -1.40 -11.16 3.71
C ALA A 120 -1.13 -12.56 3.15
N ARG A 121 0.06 -13.13 3.37
CA ARG A 121 0.38 -14.49 2.93
C ARG A 121 -0.46 -15.55 3.64
N LEU A 122 -0.69 -15.40 4.94
CA LEU A 122 -1.59 -16.27 5.70
C LEU A 122 -3.04 -16.19 5.19
N TYR A 123 -3.49 -14.99 4.81
CA TYR A 123 -4.81 -14.82 4.19
C TYR A 123 -4.89 -15.58 2.86
N LEU A 124 -3.89 -15.43 1.98
CA LEU A 124 -3.81 -16.15 0.71
C LEU A 124 -3.76 -17.67 0.90
N LEU A 125 -2.97 -18.15 1.87
CA LEU A 125 -2.89 -19.56 2.24
C LEU A 125 -4.26 -20.12 2.63
N ARG A 126 -5.03 -19.38 3.43
CA ARG A 126 -6.38 -19.78 3.86
C ARG A 126 -7.40 -19.72 2.71
N ARG A 127 -7.31 -18.71 1.86
CA ARG A 127 -8.24 -18.50 0.74
C ARG A 127 -8.03 -19.52 -0.38
N ASP A 128 -6.76 -19.82 -0.70
CA ASP A 128 -6.37 -20.58 -1.89
C ASP A 128 -5.84 -21.98 -1.57
N GLY A 129 -5.69 -22.31 -0.28
CA GLY A 129 -5.18 -23.60 0.21
C GLY A 129 -3.68 -23.80 0.02
N LYS A 130 -2.94 -22.73 -0.31
CA LYS A 130 -1.49 -22.78 -0.55
C LYS A 130 -0.83 -21.42 -0.41
#